data_AF-A0A954SNU8-F1
#
_entry.id   AF-A0A954SNU8-F1
#
_cell.length_a   1.000
_cell.length_b   1.000
_cell.length_c   1.000
_cell.angle_alpha   90.00
_cell.angle_beta   90.00
_cell.angle_gamma   90.00
#
_symmetry.space_group_name_H-M   'P 1'
#
loop_
_entity.id
_entity.type
_entity.pdbx_description
1 polymer ?
#
loop_
_entity_poly.entity_id
_entity_poly.type
_entity_poly.pdbx_seq_one_letter_code
_entity_poly.pdbx_strand_id
1 'polypeptide(L)'
;MKIPPFRLQAPLRYRSHQRDLVRGFLAEALAELNRCQLEVERLERDKELALEDLVQATRPGSLNVDHAVTQRIHIGQLKSMILDAERRVHLAEDQVDLCRRALVLADQKVKSLENLEEQDRIAFIQKQEQKESREREDNWLSINAFQR
;
A
#
# COMPACT_ATOMS: atom_id res chain seq x y z
N MET A 1 -27.29 12.66 25.46
CA MET A 1 -26.60 11.58 26.21
C MET A 1 -25.19 11.42 25.65
N LYS A 2 -24.13 11.38 26.46
CA LYS A 2 -22.74 11.22 25.97
C LYS A 2 -22.36 9.74 26.06
N ILE A 3 -21.93 9.15 24.94
CA ILE A 3 -21.38 7.78 24.90
C ILE A 3 -20.00 7.82 25.59
N PRO A 4 -19.71 6.92 26.53
CA PRO A 4 -18.40 6.87 27.18
C PRO A 4 -17.31 6.52 26.15
N PRO A 5 -16.08 7.05 26.32
CA PRO A 5 -14.99 6.78 25.40
C PRO A 5 -14.63 5.29 25.41
N PHE A 6 -14.35 4.74 24.22
CA PHE A 6 -13.89 3.37 24.07
C PHE A 6 -12.58 3.13 24.83
N ARG A 7 -12.53 2.07 25.64
CA ARG A 7 -11.39 1.81 26.53
C ARG A 7 -10.08 1.55 25.79
N LEU A 8 -10.15 1.02 24.57
CA LEU A 8 -8.98 0.73 23.74
C LEU A 8 -8.75 1.79 22.65
N GLN A 9 -9.21 3.03 22.87
CA GLN A 9 -9.02 4.13 21.92
C GLN A 9 -7.53 4.40 21.59
N ALA A 10 -6.65 4.38 22.61
CA ALA A 10 -5.22 4.61 22.40
C ALA A 10 -4.56 3.49 21.56
N PRO A 11 -4.76 2.20 21.87
CA PRO A 11 -4.36 1.10 20.99
C PRO A 11 -4.93 1.23 19.56
N LEU A 12 -6.19 1.59 19.40
CA LEU A 12 -6.81 1.77 18.08
C LEU A 12 -6.10 2.85 17.27
N ARG A 13 -5.87 4.03 17.87
CA ARG A 13 -5.11 5.12 17.22
C ARG A 13 -3.71 4.69 16.82
N TYR A 14 -3.00 4.00 17.70
CA TYR A 14 -1.65 3.51 17.42
C TYR A 14 -1.65 2.53 16.24
N ARG A 15 -2.58 1.55 16.23
CA ARG A 15 -2.68 0.58 15.12
C ARG A 15 -3.08 1.24 13.80
N SER A 16 -3.98 2.23 13.84
CA SER A 16 -4.33 3.02 12.65
C SER A 16 -3.12 3.77 12.09
N HIS A 17 -2.32 4.39 12.97
CA HIS A 17 -1.08 5.03 12.54
C HIS A 17 -0.09 4.04 11.93
N GLN A 18 0.08 2.85 12.52
CA GLN A 18 0.93 1.79 11.94
C GLN A 18 0.45 1.37 10.55
N ARG A 19 -0.86 1.21 10.34
CA ARG A 19 -1.44 0.93 9.02
C ARG A 19 -1.10 2.04 8.04
N ASP A 20 -1.22 3.30 8.44
CA ASP A 20 -0.94 4.44 7.57
C ASP A 20 0.55 4.52 7.20
N LEU A 21 1.47 4.19 8.11
CA LEU A 21 2.90 4.04 7.78
C LEU A 21 3.13 2.94 6.74
N VAL A 22 2.50 1.77 6.89
CA VAL A 22 2.63 0.68 5.92
C VAL A 22 2.07 1.06 4.55
N ARG A 23 1.00 1.86 4.50
CA ARG A 23 0.49 2.44 3.24
C ARG A 23 1.51 3.37 2.60
N GLY A 24 2.19 4.19 3.40
CA GLY A 24 3.29 5.03 2.94
C GLY A 24 4.42 4.20 2.30
N PHE A 25 4.90 3.17 3.02
CA PHE A 25 5.94 2.28 2.49
C PHE A 25 5.51 1.53 1.23
N LEU A 26 4.24 1.11 1.13
CA LEU A 26 3.73 0.49 -0.09
C LEU A 26 3.75 1.47 -1.27
N ALA A 27 3.37 2.73 -1.05
CA ALA A 27 3.40 3.76 -2.10
C ALA A 27 4.84 4.03 -2.56
N GLU A 28 5.81 4.09 -1.63
CA GLU A 28 7.23 4.23 -1.96
C GLU A 28 7.77 3.04 -2.76
N ALA A 29 7.41 1.81 -2.36
CA ALA A 29 7.81 0.59 -3.07
C ALA A 29 7.23 0.55 -4.49
N LEU A 30 5.97 0.93 -4.67
CA LEU A 30 5.34 1.03 -6.00
C LEU A 30 6.00 2.10 -6.87
N ALA A 31 6.37 3.23 -6.27
CA ALA A 31 7.08 4.29 -6.99
C ALA A 31 8.48 3.83 -7.44
N GLU A 32 9.21 3.08 -6.60
CA GLU A 32 10.51 2.49 -6.99
C GLU A 32 10.35 1.45 -8.09
N LEU A 33 9.36 0.55 -7.98
CA LEU A 33 9.07 -0.43 -9.02
C LEU A 33 8.85 0.24 -10.38
N ASN A 34 8.01 1.29 -10.41
CA ASN A 34 7.75 2.04 -11.63
C ASN A 34 9.02 2.73 -12.17
N ARG A 35 9.86 3.30 -11.29
CA ARG A 35 11.16 3.88 -11.70
C ARG A 35 12.07 2.85 -12.37
N CYS A 36 12.20 1.66 -11.77
CA CYS A 36 13.02 0.58 -12.32
C CYS A 36 12.49 0.10 -13.68
N GLN A 37 11.17 -0.05 -13.83
CA GLN A 37 10.53 -0.44 -15.10
C GLN A 37 10.80 0.59 -16.20
N LEU A 38 10.60 1.88 -15.90
CA LEU A 38 10.91 2.96 -16.86
C LEU A 38 12.40 3.01 -17.22
N GLU A 39 13.29 2.66 -16.30
CA GLU A 39 14.72 2.58 -16.58
C GLU A 39 15.05 1.44 -17.54
N VAL A 40 14.45 0.26 -17.37
CA VAL A 40 14.58 -0.86 -18.32
C VAL A 40 14.10 -0.43 -19.70
N GLU A 41 12.89 0.11 -19.81
CA GLU A 41 12.34 0.57 -21.10
C GLU A 41 13.21 1.64 -21.78
N ARG A 42 13.85 2.51 -20.99
CA ARG A 42 14.79 3.51 -21.52
C ARG A 42 16.04 2.83 -22.08
N LEU A 43 16.64 1.92 -21.33
CA LEU A 43 17.87 1.21 -21.74
C LEU A 43 17.62 0.29 -22.95
N GLU A 44 16.44 -0.31 -23.05
CA GLU A 44 16.06 -1.11 -24.22
C GLU A 44 15.94 -0.27 -25.48
N ARG A 45 15.31 0.92 -25.38
CA ARG A 45 15.26 1.88 -26.50
C ARG A 45 16.65 2.36 -26.90
N ASP A 46 17.50 2.70 -25.92
CA ASP A 46 18.89 3.10 -26.20
C ASP A 46 19.66 1.98 -26.94
N LYS A 47 19.42 0.71 -26.55
CA LYS A 47 20.02 -0.47 -27.18
C LYS A 47 19.53 -0.67 -28.61
N GLU A 48 18.23 -0.46 -28.87
CA GLU A 48 17.67 -0.53 -30.22
C GLU A 48 18.28 0.52 -31.14
N LEU A 49 18.39 1.77 -30.68
CA LEU A 49 19.05 2.84 -31.43
C LEU A 49 20.52 2.51 -31.73
N ALA A 50 21.27 2.01 -30.74
CA ALA A 50 22.66 1.60 -30.94
C ALA A 50 22.80 0.43 -31.94
N LEU A 51 21.82 -0.47 -32.00
CA LEU A 51 21.77 -1.55 -33.00
C LEU A 51 21.49 -1.01 -34.40
N GLU A 52 20.57 -0.06 -34.54
CA GLU A 52 20.31 0.61 -35.82
C GLU A 52 21.56 1.33 -36.33
N ASP A 53 22.24 2.08 -35.47
CA ASP A 53 23.50 2.75 -35.80
C ASP A 53 24.58 1.76 -36.24
N LEU A 54 24.71 0.63 -35.55
CA LEU A 54 25.65 -0.44 -35.92
C LEU A 54 25.32 -1.02 -37.31
N VAL A 55 24.03 -1.20 -37.62
CA VAL A 55 23.61 -1.66 -38.95
C VAL A 55 23.98 -0.62 -40.02
N GLN A 56 23.79 0.69 -39.76
CA GLN A 56 24.22 1.74 -40.70
C GLN A 56 25.73 1.75 -40.91
N ALA A 57 26.51 1.61 -39.83
CA ALA A 57 27.98 1.62 -39.84
C ALA A 57 28.60 0.46 -40.64
N THR A 58 27.85 -0.64 -40.77
CA THR A 58 28.29 -1.88 -41.43
C THR A 58 27.71 -2.03 -42.84
N ARG A 59 26.98 -1.03 -43.35
CA ARG A 59 26.42 -1.08 -44.70
C ARG A 59 27.51 -1.18 -45.78
N PRO A 60 27.29 -2.00 -46.84
CA PRO A 60 28.21 -2.06 -47.97
C PRO A 60 28.41 -0.68 -48.60
N GLY A 61 29.68 -0.29 -48.82
CA GLY A 61 30.04 1.00 -49.42
C GLY A 61 30.29 2.13 -48.41
N SER A 62 30.01 1.95 -47.12
CA SER A 62 30.24 2.95 -46.06
C SER A 62 30.79 2.34 -44.77
N LEU A 63 31.59 1.27 -44.89
CA LEU A 63 32.10 0.53 -43.75
C LEU A 63 33.01 1.41 -42.88
N ASN A 64 32.53 1.77 -41.69
CA ASN A 64 33.32 2.42 -40.65
C ASN A 64 33.58 1.42 -39.52
N VAL A 65 34.74 0.76 -39.58
CA VAL A 65 35.12 -0.31 -38.64
C VAL A 65 35.20 0.20 -37.21
N ASP A 66 35.83 1.35 -36.99
CA ASP A 66 36.01 1.91 -35.65
C ASP A 66 34.67 2.28 -34.99
N HIS A 67 33.76 2.86 -35.78
CA HIS A 67 32.41 3.16 -35.30
C HIS A 67 31.63 1.87 -34.98
N ALA A 68 31.69 0.86 -35.85
CA ALA A 68 31.04 -0.43 -35.60
C ALA A 68 31.58 -1.15 -34.35
N VAL A 69 32.89 -1.08 -34.09
CA VAL A 69 33.50 -1.62 -32.86
C VAL A 69 32.99 -0.87 -31.63
N THR A 70 32.96 0.46 -31.70
CA THR A 70 32.47 1.30 -30.61
C THR A 70 31.01 0.97 -30.26
N GLN A 71 30.14 0.86 -31.27
CA GLN A 71 28.73 0.51 -31.07
C GLN A 71 28.56 -0.88 -30.46
N ARG A 72 29.34 -1.89 -30.89
CA ARG A 72 29.30 -3.23 -30.28
C ARG A 72 29.66 -3.22 -28.80
N ILE A 73 30.68 -2.45 -28.41
CA ILE A 73 31.07 -2.29 -27.00
C ILE A 73 29.93 -1.63 -26.23
N HIS A 74 29.35 -0.55 -26.77
CA HIS A 74 28.25 0.17 -26.14
C HIS A 74 27.01 -0.72 -25.94
N ILE A 75 26.62 -1.50 -26.96
CA ILE A 75 25.54 -2.49 -26.86
C ILE A 75 25.84 -3.51 -25.74
N GLY A 76 27.10 -3.95 -25.62
CA GLY A 76 27.53 -4.83 -24.53
C GLY A 76 27.30 -4.22 -23.14
N GLN A 77 27.64 -2.94 -22.98
CA GLN A 77 27.39 -2.19 -21.74
C GLN A 77 25.89 -2.05 -21.46
N LEU A 78 25.09 -1.67 -22.47
CA LEU A 78 23.64 -1.55 -22.34
C LEU A 78 22.99 -2.87 -21.94
N LYS A 79 23.43 -4.00 -22.49
CA LYS A 79 22.96 -5.33 -22.07
C LYS A 79 23.25 -5.61 -20.60
N SER A 80 24.45 -5.27 -20.12
CA SER A 80 24.78 -5.42 -18.70
C SER A 80 23.91 -4.52 -17.81
N MET A 81 23.70 -3.28 -18.23
CA MET A 81 22.86 -2.32 -17.49
C MET A 81 21.39 -2.77 -17.45
N ILE A 82 20.87 -3.33 -18.54
CA ILE A 82 19.51 -3.90 -18.60
C ILE A 82 19.38 -5.05 -17.59
N LEU A 83 20.31 -6.00 -17.59
CA LEU A 83 20.30 -7.12 -16.64
C LEU A 83 20.34 -6.62 -15.18
N ASP A 84 21.11 -5.58 -14.91
CA ASP A 84 21.18 -4.99 -13.56
C ASP A 84 19.87 -4.29 -13.18
N ALA A 85 19.24 -3.57 -14.13
CA ALA A 85 17.95 -2.91 -13.93
C ALA A 85 16.80 -3.92 -13.76
N GLU A 86 16.78 -5.01 -14.53
CA GLU A 86 15.83 -6.11 -14.37
C GLU A 86 15.94 -6.76 -12.99
N ARG A 87 17.16 -6.97 -12.48
CA ARG A 87 17.35 -7.45 -11.09
C ARG A 87 16.77 -6.48 -10.08
N ARG A 88 16.91 -5.16 -10.30
CA ARG A 88 16.29 -4.15 -9.43
C ARG A 88 14.76 -4.14 -9.53
N VAL A 89 14.18 -4.41 -10.70
CA VAL A 89 12.73 -4.61 -10.86
C VAL A 89 12.27 -5.75 -9.97
N HIS A 90 12.91 -6.92 -10.06
CA HIS A 90 12.53 -8.07 -9.22
C HIS A 90 12.64 -7.79 -7.73
N LEU A 91 13.71 -7.12 -7.29
CA LEU A 91 13.83 -6.71 -5.88
C LEU A 91 12.72 -5.74 -5.45
N ALA A 92 12.31 -4.82 -6.33
CA ALA A 92 11.21 -3.90 -6.07
C ALA A 92 9.84 -4.62 -6.04
N GLU A 93 9.63 -5.62 -6.90
CA GLU A 93 8.43 -6.49 -6.88
C GLU A 93 8.32 -7.24 -5.54
N ASP A 94 9.41 -7.86 -5.10
CA ASP A 94 9.47 -8.56 -3.81
C ASP A 94 9.15 -7.62 -2.64
N GLN A 95 9.64 -6.39 -2.69
CA GLN A 95 9.37 -5.37 -1.69
C GLN A 95 7.90 -4.93 -1.70
N VAL A 96 7.29 -4.74 -2.87
CA VAL A 96 5.86 -4.44 -3.01
C VAL A 96 5.03 -5.55 -2.39
N ASP A 97 5.35 -6.82 -2.64
CA ASP A 97 4.61 -7.95 -2.10
C ASP A 97 4.78 -8.09 -0.59
N LEU A 98 5.97 -7.80 -0.06
CA LEU A 98 6.18 -7.70 1.39
C LEU A 98 5.32 -6.61 2.02
N CYS A 99 5.29 -5.41 1.43
CA CYS A 99 4.45 -4.31 1.88
C CYS A 99 2.95 -4.63 1.81
N ARG A 100 2.49 -5.31 0.75
CA ARG A 100 1.09 -5.78 0.62
C ARG A 100 0.71 -6.74 1.74
N ARG A 101 1.55 -7.74 2.02
CA ARG A 101 1.31 -8.70 3.12
C ARG A 101 1.27 -7.98 4.47
N ALA A 102 2.20 -7.05 4.70
CA ALA A 102 2.23 -6.25 5.92
C ALA A 102 0.96 -5.38 6.08
N LEU A 103 0.45 -4.82 4.97
CA LEU A 103 -0.76 -4.00 4.98
C LEU A 103 -1.99 -4.81 5.37
N VAL A 104 -2.15 -6.01 4.80
CA VAL A 104 -3.26 -6.91 5.16
C VAL A 104 -3.25 -7.22 6.66
N LEU A 105 -2.08 -7.51 7.24
CA LEU A 105 -1.94 -7.75 8.68
C LEU A 105 -2.25 -6.51 9.52
N ALA A 106 -1.85 -5.32 9.06
CA ALA A 106 -2.15 -4.07 9.73
C ALA A 106 -3.66 -3.76 9.70
N ASP A 107 -4.30 -3.95 8.55
CA ASP A 107 -5.75 -3.78 8.37
C ASP A 107 -6.53 -4.74 9.27
N GLN A 108 -6.14 -6.01 9.34
CA GLN A 108 -6.77 -6.98 10.23
C GLN A 108 -6.71 -6.54 11.70
N LYS A 109 -5.55 -6.07 12.17
CA LYS A 109 -5.37 -5.60 13.55
C LYS A 109 -6.24 -4.38 13.87
N VAL A 110 -6.37 -3.44 12.94
CA VAL A 110 -7.24 -2.27 13.11
C VAL A 110 -8.70 -2.71 13.14
N LYS A 111 -9.11 -3.54 12.17
CA LYS A 111 -10.49 -4.04 12.06
C LYS A 111 -10.95 -4.80 13.31
N SER A 112 -10.06 -5.59 13.91
CA SER A 112 -10.37 -6.26 15.19
C SER A 112 -10.69 -5.27 16.32
N LEU A 113 -10.01 -4.13 16.38
CA LEU A 113 -10.26 -3.10 17.39
C LEU A 113 -11.52 -2.28 17.08
N GLU A 114 -11.77 -1.95 15.81
CA GLU A 114 -13.00 -1.28 15.36
C GLU A 114 -14.25 -2.13 15.67
N ASN A 115 -14.16 -3.45 15.45
CA ASN A 115 -15.25 -4.36 15.80
C ASN A 115 -15.52 -4.39 17.31
N LEU A 116 -14.48 -4.36 18.15
CA LEU A 116 -14.64 -4.30 19.60
C LEU A 116 -15.23 -2.96 20.05
N GLU A 117 -14.83 -1.85 19.42
CA GLU A 117 -15.41 -0.53 19.68
C GLU A 117 -16.91 -0.50 19.37
N GLU A 118 -17.32 -1.05 18.23
CA GLU A 118 -18.74 -1.11 17.86
C GLU A 118 -19.54 -2.03 18.79
N GLN A 119 -18.97 -3.18 19.21
CA GLN A 119 -19.61 -4.04 20.21
C GLN A 119 -19.81 -3.34 21.56
N ASP A 120 -18.79 -2.63 22.05
CA ASP A 120 -18.86 -1.85 23.29
C ASP A 120 -19.94 -0.75 23.18
N ARG A 121 -20.04 -0.10 22.03
CA ARG A 121 -21.04 0.93 21.75
C ARG A 121 -22.46 0.36 21.73
N ILE A 122 -22.68 -0.75 21.04
CA ILE A 122 -23.99 -1.44 21.00
C ILE A 122 -24.40 -1.86 22.42
N ALA A 123 -23.49 -2.47 23.17
CA ALA A 123 -23.75 -2.90 24.54
C ALA A 123 -24.07 -1.71 25.47
N PHE A 124 -23.43 -0.56 25.27
CA PHE A 124 -23.76 0.66 26.00
C PHE A 124 -25.18 1.15 25.67
N ILE A 125 -25.54 1.22 24.39
CA ILE A 125 -26.87 1.67 23.94
C ILE A 125 -27.96 0.78 24.53
N GLN A 126 -27.81 -0.55 24.43
CA GLN A 126 -28.77 -1.51 24.99
C GLN A 126 -28.96 -1.35 26.50
N LYS A 127 -27.86 -1.10 27.24
CA LYS A 127 -27.95 -0.84 28.69
C LYS A 127 -28.68 0.47 29.01
N GLN A 128 -28.51 1.51 28.20
CA GLN A 128 -29.25 2.75 28.37
C GLN A 128 -30.73 2.57 28.05
N GLU A 129 -31.07 1.89 26.96
CA GLU A 129 -32.46 1.59 26.60
C GLU A 129 -33.17 0.77 27.69
N GLN A 130 -32.49 -0.25 28.25
CA GLN A 130 -33.03 -1.03 29.37
C GLN A 130 -33.24 -0.17 30.62
N LYS A 131 -32.31 0.74 30.92
CA LYS A 131 -32.42 1.66 32.06
C LYS A 131 -33.60 2.63 31.87
N GLU A 132 -33.70 3.25 30.71
CA GLU A 132 -34.82 4.14 30.38
C GLU A 132 -36.17 3.41 30.39
N SER A 133 -36.22 2.17 29.91
CA SER A 133 -37.44 1.35 29.97
C SER A 133 -37.90 1.12 31.41
N ARG A 134 -36.97 0.73 32.29
CA ARG A 134 -37.25 0.54 33.73
C ARG A 134 -37.72 1.83 34.38
N GLU A 135 -37.05 2.96 34.10
CA GLU A 135 -37.45 4.26 34.64
C GLU A 135 -38.85 4.67 34.18
N ARG A 136 -39.25 4.36 32.94
CA ARG A 136 -40.62 4.60 32.46
C ARG A 136 -41.64 3.71 33.16
N GLU A 137 -41.32 2.42 33.36
CA GLU A 137 -42.18 1.47 34.08
C GLU A 137 -42.38 1.91 35.54
N ASP A 138 -41.31 2.26 36.25
CA ASP A 138 -41.35 2.74 37.63
C ASP A 138 -42.18 4.03 37.75
N ASN A 139 -42.00 4.98 36.82
CA ASN A 139 -42.79 6.20 36.78
C ASN A 139 -44.28 5.92 36.53
N TRP A 140 -44.60 5.00 35.61
CA TRP A 140 -45.98 4.63 35.32
C TRP A 140 -46.65 3.97 36.53
N LEU A 141 -45.96 3.06 37.21
CA LEU A 141 -46.43 2.43 38.44
C LEU A 141 -46.64 3.46 39.57
N SER A 142 -45.71 4.40 39.74
CA SER A 142 -45.81 5.47 40.74
C SER A 142 -47.02 6.37 40.47
N ILE A 143 -47.22 6.83 39.23
CA ILE A 143 -48.36 7.70 38.86
C ILE A 143 -49.70 6.99 39.14
N ASN A 144 -49.81 5.71 38.76
CA ASN A 144 -51.02 4.93 38.99
C ASN A 144 -51.25 4.58 40.47
N ALA A 145 -50.20 4.49 41.27
CA ALA A 145 -50.32 4.27 42.72
C ALA A 145 -50.86 5.51 43.46
N PHE A 146 -50.59 6.72 42.97
CA PHE A 146 -51.11 7.98 43.52
C PHE A 146 -52.55 8.31 43.10
N GLN A 147 -53.12 7.59 42.11
CA GLN A 147 -54.50 7.78 41.63
C GLN A 147 -55.53 6.85 42.31
N ARG A 148 -55.10 6.06 43.30
CA ARG A 148 -55.99 5.26 44.18
C ARG A 148 -56.08 5.90 45.55
#